data_AF-A0A6J4NQA7-F1
#
_entry.id   AF-A0A6J4NQA7-F1
#
_cell.length_a   1.000
_cell.length_b   1.000
_cell.length_c   1.000
_cell.angle_alpha   90.00
_cell.angle_beta   90.00
_cell.angle_gamma   90.00
#
_symmetry.space_group_name_H-M   'P 1'
#
loop_
_entity.id
_entity.type
_entity.pdbx_description
1 polymer ?
#
loop_
_entity_poly.entity_id
_entity_poly.type
_entity_poly.pdbx_seq_one_letter_code
_entity_poly.pdbx_strand_id
1 'polypeptide(L)' 'MSETSNGAARTQVATLGGGCFWCTEAVYLEVRGVEKVESGYSGGHVPNPTYRQVCSETTGHAEV' A
#
# COMPACT_ATOMS: atom_id res chain seq x y z
N MET A 1 -35.08 -23.99 -3.12
CA MET A 1 -33.77 -23.56 -2.62
C MET A 1 -33.00 -22.98 -3.78
N SER A 2 -32.82 -21.66 -3.82
CA SER A 2 -31.98 -21.00 -4.83
C SER A 2 -31.23 -19.87 -4.13
N GLU A 3 -30.08 -20.20 -3.53
CA GLU A 3 -29.13 -19.22 -3.03
C GLU A 3 -28.34 -18.67 -4.23
N THR A 4 -28.73 -17.49 -4.73
CA THR A 4 -27.82 -16.63 -5.49
C THR A 4 -26.94 -15.89 -4.50
N SER A 5 -25.84 -16.50 -4.08
CA SER A 5 -24.74 -15.77 -3.44
C SER A 5 -23.97 -15.02 -4.52
N ASN A 6 -24.29 -13.73 -4.65
CA ASN A 6 -23.49 -12.79 -5.42
C ASN A 6 -22.14 -12.64 -4.70
N GLY A 7 -21.14 -13.42 -5.10
CA GLY A 7 -19.77 -13.34 -4.61
C GLY A 7 -19.12 -12.04 -5.07
N ALA A 8 -19.48 -10.93 -4.43
CA ALA A 8 -18.66 -9.72 -4.49
C ALA A 8 -17.28 -10.11 -3.97
N ALA A 9 -16.28 -10.13 -4.85
CA ALA A 9 -14.91 -10.41 -4.49
C ALA A 9 -14.52 -9.47 -3.34
N ARG A 10 -14.40 -10.00 -2.12
CA ARG A 10 -13.98 -9.21 -0.97
C ARG A 10 -12.47 -9.03 -1.10
N THR A 11 -12.07 -7.90 -1.67
CA THR A 11 -10.67 -7.48 -1.66
C THR A 11 -10.22 -7.22 -0.23
N GLN A 12 -9.00 -7.65 0.08
CA GLN A 12 -8.35 -7.39 1.35
C GLN A 12 -7.22 -6.39 1.14
N VAL A 13 -7.01 -5.52 2.12
CA VAL A 13 -5.95 -4.50 2.08
C VAL A 13 -4.80 -4.98 2.97
N ALA A 14 -3.59 -4.93 2.43
CA ALA A 14 -2.35 -5.16 3.17
C ALA A 14 -1.40 -3.97 2.95
N THR A 15 -0.67 -3.59 3.99
CA THR A 15 0.37 -2.54 3.92
C THR A 15 1.73 -3.20 4.09
N LEU A 16 2.65 -2.94 3.17
CA LEU A 16 3.90 -3.70 3.06
C LEU A 16 5.07 -2.72 2.94
N GLY A 17 5.94 -2.67 3.97
CA GLY A 17 7.18 -1.90 3.94
C GLY A 17 8.38 -2.80 3.73
N GLY A 18 9.21 -2.53 2.71
CA GLY A 18 10.30 -3.43 2.33
C GLY A 18 11.51 -2.79 1.63
N GLY A 19 11.60 -1.46 1.58
CA GLY A 19 12.63 -0.73 0.82
C GLY A 19 11.98 0.27 -0.13
N CYS A 20 12.63 0.54 -1.28
CA CYS A 20 12.12 1.50 -2.25
C CYS A 20 10.73 1.11 -2.76
N PHE A 21 9.72 1.96 -2.50
CA PHE A 21 8.34 1.68 -2.88
C PHE A 21 8.16 1.47 -4.40
N TRP A 22 8.99 2.07 -5.25
CA TRP A 22 8.95 1.84 -6.71
C TRP A 22 9.27 0.40 -7.11
N CYS A 23 10.19 -0.26 -6.39
CA CYS A 23 10.51 -1.66 -6.67
C CYS A 23 9.38 -2.58 -6.20
N THR A 24 8.80 -2.26 -5.04
CA THR A 24 7.73 -3.04 -4.42
C THR A 24 6.43 -2.92 -5.20
N GLU A 25 6.06 -1.72 -5.63
CA GLU A 25 4.86 -1.44 -6.43
C GLU A 25 4.87 -2.18 -7.77
N ALA A 26 5.99 -2.12 -8.50
CA ALA A 26 6.13 -2.79 -9.79
C ALA A 26 5.93 -4.32 -9.67
N VAL A 27 6.45 -4.94 -8.61
CA VAL A 27 6.27 -6.37 -8.37
C VAL A 27 4.81 -6.71 -8.08
N TYR A 28 4.13 -5.94 -7.22
CA TYR A 28 2.74 -6.22 -6.86
C TYR A 28 1.75 -5.96 -8.00
N LEU A 29 2.05 -5.03 -8.92
CA LEU A 29 1.24 -4.83 -10.13
C LEU A 29 1.23 -6.06 -11.05
N GLU A 30 2.27 -6.90 -11.02
CA GLU A 30 2.34 -8.14 -11.81
C GLU A 30 1.71 -9.36 -11.09
N VAL A 31 1.33 -9.22 -9.82
CA VAL A 31 0.75 -10.33 -9.04
C VAL A 31 -0.72 -10.53 -9.43
N ARG A 32 -1.03 -11.73 -9.95
CA ARG A 32 -2.41 -12.12 -10.27
C ARG A 32 -3.30 -12.07 -9.02
N GLY A 33 -4.38 -11.29 -9.10
CA GLY A 33 -5.33 -11.09 -8.00
C GLY A 33 -5.13 -9.78 -7.23
N VAL A 34 -4.07 -9.02 -7.52
CA VAL A 34 -3.94 -7.64 -7.05
C VAL A 34 -4.75 -6.73 -7.98
N GLU A 35 -5.74 -6.03 -7.42
CA GLU A 35 -6.57 -5.09 -8.18
C GLU A 35 -5.99 -3.67 -8.20
N LYS A 36 -5.27 -3.28 -7.13
CA LYS A 36 -4.74 -1.93 -6.94
C LYS A 36 -3.52 -1.95 -6.03
N VAL A 37 -2.53 -1.13 -6.35
CA VAL A 37 -1.36 -0.85 -5.51
C VAL A 37 -1.24 0.68 -5.36
N GLU A 38 -0.94 1.15 -4.16
CA GLU A 38 -0.73 2.57 -3.87
C GLU A 38 0.51 2.73 -3.01
N SER A 39 1.48 3.51 -3.50
CA SER A 39 2.69 3.85 -2.76
C SER A 39 2.43 4.97 -1.74
N GLY A 40 2.98 4.84 -0.54
CA GLY A 40 2.77 5.80 0.53
C GLY A 40 3.84 5.81 1.62
N TYR A 41 3.53 6.54 2.69
CA TYR A 41 4.40 6.70 3.86
C TYR A 41 3.61 6.35 5.11
N SER A 42 4.16 5.49 5.95
CA SER A 42 3.48 5.03 7.17
C SER A 42 4.45 4.83 8.33
N GLY A 43 3.92 4.77 9.56
CA GLY A 43 4.70 4.50 10.78
C GLY A 43 5.39 5.71 11.41
N GLY A 44 5.31 6.90 10.81
CA GLY A 44 5.87 8.13 11.36
C GLY A 44 4.87 8.97 12.17
N HIS A 45 5.38 10.06 12.75
CA HIS A 45 4.62 10.90 13.69
C HIS A 45 4.02 12.16 13.05
N VAL A 46 4.43 12.49 11.81
CA VAL A 46 3.97 13.70 11.10
C VAL A 46 2.69 13.38 10.33
N PRO A 47 1.57 14.06 10.58
CA PRO A 47 0.33 13.85 9.82
C PRO A 47 0.49 14.39 8.39
N ASN A 48 0.07 13.60 7.39
CA ASN A 48 0.11 13.95 5.96
C ASN A 48 1.50 14.45 5.51
N PRO A 49 2.56 13.64 5.65
CA PRO A 49 3.90 14.06 5.29
C PRO A 49 4.01 14.25 3.77
N THR A 50 4.72 15.29 3.35
CA THR A 50 5.12 15.42 1.94
C THR A 50 6.38 14.60 1.68
N TYR A 51 6.58 14.19 0.42
CA TYR A 51 7.80 13.50 -0.04
C TYR A 51 9.08 14.15 0.52
N ARG A 52 9.18 15.48 0.42
CA ARG A 52 10.34 16.24 0.89
C ARG A 52 10.57 16.11 2.40
N GLN A 53 9.51 16.04 3.19
CA GLN A 53 9.62 15.88 4.64
C GLN A 53 10.08 14.46 5.00
N VAL A 54 9.62 13.43 4.27
CA VAL A 54 10.11 12.06 4.46
C VAL A 54 11.58 11.95 4.08
N CYS A 55 12.00 12.53 2.95
CA CYS A 55 13.41 12.57 2.55
C CYS A 55 14.31 13.31 3.54
N SER A 56 13.76 14.16 4.41
CA SER A 56 14.55 14.82 5.47
C SER A 56 14.81 13.92 6.68
N GLU A 57 14.29 12.69 6.69
CA GLU A 57 14.41 11.67 7.76
C GLU A 57 13.84 12.09 9.13
N THR A 58 13.31 13.30 9.26
CA THR A 58 12.79 13.84 10.54
C THR A 58 11.40 13.37 10.91
N THR A 59 10.66 12.76 9.97
CA THR A 59 9.26 12.39 10.17
C THR A 59 9.06 11.00 10.79
N GLY A 60 10.09 10.14 10.70
CA GLY A 60 10.05 8.74 11.13
C GLY A 60 9.16 7.84 10.27
N HIS A 61 8.71 8.31 9.09
CA HIS A 61 7.92 7.48 8.17
C HIS A 61 8.79 6.50 7.41
N ALA A 62 8.31 5.28 7.25
CA ALA A 62 8.84 4.28 6.33
C ALA A 62 8.06 4.29 5.00
N GLU A 63 8.75 3.93 3.92
CA GLU A 63 8.15 3.69 2.62
C GLU A 63 7.32 2.41 2.63
N VAL A 64 6.06 2.48 2.15
CA VAL A 64 5.08 1.38 2.11
C VAL A 64 4.29 1.34 0.81
#